data_AF-A0A850JPV2-F1
#
_entry.id   AF-A0A850JPV2-F1
#
_cell.length_a   1.000
_cell.length_b   1.000
_cell.length_c   1.000
_cell.angle_alpha   90.00
_cell.angle_beta   90.00
_cell.angle_gamma   90.00
#
_symmetry.space_group_name_H-M   'P 1'
#
loop_
_entity.id
_entity.type
_entity.pdbx_description
1 polymer ?
#
loop_
_entity_poly.entity_id
_entity_poly.type
_entity_poly.pdbx_seq_one_letter_code
_entity_poly.pdbx_strand_id
1 'polypeptide(L)' 'MLGTAAVPDYVRGSVTRWLTEPAPGLYVGTVSARVRDELWKAVSEAVGDGAAVLVHP' A
#
# COMPACT_ATOMS: atom_id res chain seq x y z
N MET A 1 5.57 1.50 6.53
CA MET A 1 5.84 0.39 5.58
C MET A 1 4.51 -0.23 5.20
N LEU A 2 4.28 -0.50 3.92
CA LEU A 2 3.11 -1.20 3.42
C LEU A 2 3.56 -2.46 2.67
N GLY A 3 2.98 -3.60 2.98
CA GLY A 3 3.19 -4.87 2.27
C GLY A 3 1.88 -5.36 1.64
N THR A 4 1.94 -5.95 0.44
CA THR A 4 0.78 -6.49 -0.28
C THR A 4 1.10 -7.83 -0.94
N ALA A 5 0.15 -8.75 -0.95
CA ALA A 5 0.22 -10.02 -1.69
C ALA A 5 -1.12 -10.29 -2.39
N ALA A 6 -1.06 -10.80 -3.63
CA ALA A 6 -2.25 -11.12 -4.43
C ALA A 6 -3.27 -9.97 -4.55
N VAL A 7 -2.79 -8.74 -4.75
CA VAL A 7 -3.63 -7.55 -4.98
C VAL A 7 -3.72 -7.22 -6.48
N PRO A 8 -4.81 -6.57 -6.95
CA PRO A 8 -4.92 -6.12 -8.33
C PRO A 8 -3.81 -5.13 -8.76
N ASP A 9 -3.40 -5.18 -10.02
CA ASP A 9 -2.30 -4.33 -10.56
C ASP A 9 -2.52 -2.83 -10.38
N TYR A 10 -3.78 -2.37 -10.40
CA TYR A 10 -4.09 -0.95 -10.21
C TYR A 10 -3.71 -0.43 -8.81
N VAL A 11 -3.66 -1.31 -7.79
CA VAL A 11 -3.22 -0.97 -6.43
C VAL A 11 -1.74 -0.64 -6.42
N ARG A 12 -0.93 -1.41 -7.14
CA ARG A 12 0.51 -1.15 -7.27
C ARG A 12 0.76 0.23 -7.89
N GLY A 13 0.03 0.55 -8.96
CA GLY A 13 0.11 1.86 -9.62
C GLY A 13 -0.33 3.04 -8.75
N SER A 14 -1.31 2.86 -7.86
CA SER A 14 -1.76 3.92 -6.96
C SER A 14 -0.79 4.14 -5.79
N VAL A 15 -0.23 3.07 -5.23
CA VAL A 15 0.72 3.12 -4.10
C VAL A 15 2.09 3.68 -4.52
N THR A 16 2.59 3.31 -5.71
CA THR A 16 3.89 3.79 -6.24
C THR A 16 3.94 5.29 -6.54
N ARG A 17 2.80 5.99 -6.54
CA ARG A 17 2.75 7.47 -6.61
C ARG A 17 3.19 8.14 -5.31
N TRP A 18 3.12 7.42 -4.19
CA TRP A 18 3.35 7.96 -2.85
C TRP A 18 4.52 7.29 -2.12
N LEU A 19 4.76 6.01 -2.41
CA LEU A 19 5.78 5.20 -1.79
C LEU A 19 6.70 4.61 -2.86
N THR A 20 7.96 4.35 -2.50
CA THR A 20 8.89 3.61 -3.36
C THR A 20 8.72 2.11 -3.13
N GLU A 21 8.79 1.32 -4.20
CA GLU A 21 8.69 -0.13 -4.15
C GLU A 21 10.06 -0.80 -4.31
N PRO A 22 10.85 -1.01 -3.23
CA PRO A 22 12.17 -1.64 -3.32
C PRO A 22 12.14 -3.13 -3.67
N ALA A 23 11.01 -3.80 -3.44
CA ALA A 23 10.81 -5.22 -3.76
C ALA A 23 9.33 -5.47 -4.10
N PRO A 24 9.00 -6.51 -4.89
CA PRO A 24 7.62 -6.77 -5.28
C PRO A 24 6.64 -6.83 -4.09
N GLY A 25 5.64 -5.96 -4.10
CA GLY A 25 4.61 -5.88 -3.06
C GLY A 25 5.08 -5.22 -1.76
N LEU A 26 6.29 -4.68 -1.70
CA LEU A 26 6.81 -3.97 -0.54
C LEU A 26 6.99 -2.50 -0.85
N TYR A 27 6.33 -1.63 -0.08
CA TYR A 27 6.36 -0.18 -0.27
C TYR A 27 6.85 0.55 0.98
N VAL A 28 7.76 1.50 0.77
CA VAL A 28 8.43 2.26 1.84
C VAL A 28 8.47 3.74 1.47
N GLY A 29 8.24 4.59 2.47
CA GLY A 29 8.26 6.04 2.31
C GLY A 29 7.68 6.73 3.54
N THR A 30 7.87 8.05 3.59
CA THR A 30 7.32 8.92 4.63
C THR A 30 6.17 9.72 4.02
N VAL A 31 4.98 9.58 4.59
CA VAL A 31 3.78 10.32 4.19
C VAL A 31 3.09 10.85 5.45
N SER A 32 2.24 11.87 5.30
CA SER A 32 1.44 12.37 6.41
C SER A 32 0.45 11.31 6.90
N ALA A 33 0.00 11.43 8.15
CA ALA A 33 -1.02 10.53 8.73
C ALA A 33 -2.27 10.44 7.83
N ARG A 34 -2.76 11.60 7.34
CA ARG A 34 -3.89 11.65 6.40
C ARG A 34 -3.64 10.83 5.14
N VAL A 35 -2.49 11.01 4.49
CA VAL A 35 -2.18 10.28 3.24
C VAL A 35 -2.04 8.78 3.52
N ARG A 36 -1.42 8.40 4.64
CA ARG A 36 -1.32 7.00 5.07
C ARG A 36 -2.71 6.37 5.25
N ASP A 37 -3.62 7.06 5.92
CA ASP A 37 -4.95 6.52 6.23
C ASP A 37 -5.79 6.36 4.94
N GLU A 38 -5.68 7.30 4.00
CA GLU A 38 -6.30 7.20 2.67
C GLU A 38 -5.69 6.06 1.83
N LEU A 39 -4.36 5.89 1.85
CA LEU A 39 -3.69 4.76 1.21
C LEU A 39 -4.15 3.43 1.79
N TRP A 40 -4.26 3.35 3.12
CA TRP A 40 -4.73 2.15 3.80
C TRP A 40 -6.16 1.81 3.40
N LYS A 41 -7.05 2.80 3.37
CA LYS A 41 -8.43 2.63 2.94
C LYS A 41 -8.49 2.08 1.52
N ALA A 42 -7.81 2.74 0.57
CA ALA A 42 -7.82 2.32 -0.83
C ALA A 42 -7.26 0.91 -1.05
N VAL A 43 -6.17 0.56 -0.35
CA VAL A 43 -5.57 -0.78 -0.43
C VAL A 43 -6.47 -1.83 0.20
N SER A 44 -7.08 -1.54 1.36
CA SER A 44 -7.97 -2.46 2.07
C SER A 44 -9.25 -2.74 1.28
N GLU A 45 -9.81 -1.73 0.60
CA GLU A 45 -10.98 -1.90 -0.27
C GLU A 45 -10.66 -2.72 -1.52
N ALA A 46 -9.42 -2.67 -2.00
CA ALA A 46 -8.98 -3.35 -3.20
C ALA A 46 -8.40 -4.76 -2.99
N VAL A 47 -8.10 -5.15 -1.73
CA VAL A 47 -7.31 -6.35 -1.42
C VAL A 47 -8.02 -7.65 -1.82
N GLY A 48 -9.36 -7.71 -1.73
CA GLY A 48 -10.14 -8.92 -2.02
C GLY A 48 -9.65 -10.13 -1.22
N ASP A 49 -9.40 -11.26 -1.91
CA ASP A 49 -8.85 -12.50 -1.33
C ASP A 49 -7.32 -12.43 -1.08
N GLY A 50 -6.69 -11.31 -1.38
CA GLY A 50 -5.27 -11.07 -1.13
C GLY A 50 -4.98 -10.67 0.32
N ALA A 51 -3.78 -10.12 0.53
CA ALA A 51 -3.36 -9.63 1.83
C ALA A 51 -2.69 -8.27 1.73
N ALA A 52 -2.89 -7.43 2.75
CA ALA A 52 -2.20 -6.17 2.92
C ALA A 52 -1.84 -5.95 4.40
N VAL A 53 -0.66 -5.40 4.65
CA VAL A 53 -0.16 -5.08 5.99
C VAL A 53 0.40 -3.68 5.98
N LEU A 54 -0.07 -2.83 6.89
CA LEU A 54 0.50 -1.50 7.13
C LEU A 54 1.15 -1.47 8.52
N VAL A 55 2.41 -1.03 8.56
CA VAL A 55 3.14 -0.80 9.81
C VAL A 55 3.55 0.67 9.87
N HIS A 56 3.15 1.35 10.94
CA HIS A 56 3.58 2.70 11.29
C HIS A 56 3.71 2.84 12.82
N PRO A 57 4.57 3.75 13.33
CA PRO A 57 4.63 4.08 14.76
C PRO A 57 3.34 4.68 15.30
#